data_AF-A0A7V7UHY8-F1
#
_entry.id   AF-A0A7V7UHY8-F1
#
_cell.length_a   1.000
_cell.length_b   1.000
_cell.length_c   1.000
_cell.angle_alpha   90.00
_cell.angle_beta   90.00
_cell.angle_gamma   90.00
#
_symmetry.space_group_name_H-M   'P 1'
#
loop_
_entity.id
_entity.type
_entity.pdbx_description
1 polymer ?
#
loop_
_entity_poly.entity_id
_entity_poly.type
_entity_poly.pdbx_seq_one_letter_code
_entity_poly.pdbx_strand_id
1 'polypeptide(L)'
;MNYKIFKEEICNLIAQKVGDECEVSLKTIRKNNDVVLDGLTLRKENESISPTIYLNHYYKSYLTGESINEIVNEIMELYDENNKQMNIDTSFFSNYECTKQRIVFKMIHYEKNKILLDSIPHIKFLDLAIVFYYLVHSEKFGNATILIYNSHLEIWGIGSYEIFQVAKANTQRLLPHKVSRIEDILKEELEEEYWDEIEEGDIPMYVLTNHSKLNGAACMLYPEVLKEFSRTVGCDLYLLPSSVHEIIIIPKSHKTKVSELKAMVKETNENHVEKEEILSYSVYEYLQEEDRLQIAVE
;
A
#
# COMPACT_ATOMS: atom_id res chain seq x y z
N MET A 1 8.81 -20.95 22.99
CA MET A 1 8.29 -21.88 21.95
C MET A 1 8.78 -21.43 20.57
N ASN A 2 9.02 -22.34 19.61
CA ASN A 2 9.38 -21.94 18.24
C ASN A 2 8.14 -21.57 17.41
N TYR A 3 8.33 -20.89 16.27
CA TYR A 3 7.20 -20.35 15.49
C TYR A 3 6.26 -21.42 14.94
N LYS A 4 6.76 -22.58 14.54
CA LYS A 4 5.92 -23.67 14.02
C LYS A 4 4.97 -24.18 15.10
N ILE A 5 5.50 -24.47 16.29
CA ILE A 5 4.70 -24.94 17.43
C ILE A 5 3.71 -23.85 17.86
N PHE A 6 4.14 -22.58 17.86
CA PHE A 6 3.25 -21.45 18.15
C PHE A 6 2.02 -21.41 17.25
N LYS A 7 2.21 -21.52 15.92
CA LYS A 7 1.08 -21.51 14.97
C LYS A 7 0.12 -22.67 15.20
N GLU A 8 0.66 -23.87 15.43
CA GLU A 8 -0.13 -25.07 15.70
C GLU A 8 -0.93 -24.92 17.01
N GLU A 9 -0.31 -24.37 18.06
CA GLU A 9 -0.96 -24.18 19.36
C GLU A 9 -2.07 -23.12 19.31
N ILE A 10 -1.83 -21.97 18.67
CA ILE A 10 -2.86 -20.94 18.44
C ILE A 10 -4.05 -21.53 17.65
N CYS A 11 -3.77 -22.25 16.57
CA CYS A 11 -4.80 -22.86 15.73
C CYS A 11 -5.65 -23.86 16.52
N ASN A 12 -5.02 -24.69 17.35
CA ASN A 12 -5.73 -25.68 18.18
C ASN A 12 -6.60 -25.03 19.24
N LEU A 13 -6.10 -24.00 19.94
CA LEU A 13 -6.86 -23.29 20.98
C LEU A 13 -8.05 -22.54 20.39
N ILE A 14 -7.88 -21.92 19.23
CA ILE A 14 -8.97 -21.24 18.53
C ILE A 14 -10.01 -22.26 18.05
N ALA A 15 -9.59 -23.37 17.45
CA ALA A 15 -10.50 -24.44 17.04
C ALA A 15 -11.34 -24.98 18.22
N GLN A 16 -10.73 -25.15 19.40
CA GLN A 16 -11.46 -25.55 20.61
C GLN A 16 -12.49 -24.51 21.07
N LYS A 17 -12.22 -23.22 20.86
CA LYS A 17 -13.15 -22.15 21.25
C LYS A 17 -14.32 -21.98 20.29
N VAL A 18 -14.08 -22.11 18.98
CA VAL A 18 -15.13 -21.89 17.97
C VAL A 18 -15.97 -23.14 17.69
N GLY A 19 -15.47 -24.33 18.05
CA GLY A 19 -16.17 -25.60 17.86
C GLY A 19 -16.33 -25.98 16.39
N ASP A 20 -17.23 -26.94 16.13
CA ASP A 20 -17.41 -27.54 14.80
C ASP A 20 -18.15 -26.65 13.79
N GLU A 21 -18.69 -25.51 14.23
CA GLU A 21 -19.44 -24.57 13.36
C GLU A 21 -18.53 -23.70 12.49
N CYS A 22 -17.22 -23.73 12.72
CA CYS A 22 -16.25 -22.88 12.05
C CYS A 22 -14.99 -23.66 11.64
N GLU A 23 -14.66 -23.62 10.36
CA GLU A 23 -13.40 -24.17 9.84
C GLU A 23 -12.26 -23.20 10.14
N VAL A 24 -11.30 -23.65 10.96
CA VAL A 24 -10.07 -22.92 11.24
C VAL A 24 -8.96 -23.42 10.30
N SER A 25 -8.40 -22.55 9.48
CA SER A 25 -7.32 -22.92 8.56
C SER A 25 -6.15 -21.94 8.57
N LEU A 26 -4.94 -22.49 8.48
CA LEU A 26 -3.69 -21.77 8.32
C LEU A 26 -3.30 -21.70 6.85
N LYS A 27 -3.01 -20.51 6.35
CA LYS A 27 -2.58 -20.28 4.96
C LYS A 27 -1.37 -19.37 4.92
N THR A 28 -0.40 -19.75 4.11
CA THR A 28 0.74 -18.88 3.81
C THR A 28 0.36 -17.92 2.68
N ILE A 29 0.51 -16.62 2.93
CA ILE A 29 0.07 -15.54 2.05
C ILE A 29 1.29 -14.69 1.68
N ARG A 30 1.41 -14.37 0.40
CA ARG A 30 2.45 -13.48 -0.13
C ARG A 30 1.90 -12.06 -0.26
N LYS A 31 2.54 -11.13 0.43
CA LYS A 31 2.29 -9.69 0.37
C LYS A 31 3.20 -9.03 -0.66
N ASN A 32 3.08 -7.70 -0.79
CA ASN A 32 3.96 -6.91 -1.64
C ASN A 32 5.43 -7.13 -1.24
N ASN A 33 6.33 -7.01 -2.21
CA ASN A 33 7.77 -7.22 -2.07
C ASN A 33 8.15 -8.63 -1.57
N ASP A 34 7.37 -9.64 -1.97
CA ASP A 34 7.58 -11.04 -1.61
C ASP A 34 7.60 -11.32 -0.09
N VAL A 35 7.01 -10.44 0.72
CA VAL A 35 6.86 -10.66 2.16
C VAL A 35 5.87 -11.81 2.39
N VAL A 36 6.33 -12.89 3.01
CA VAL A 36 5.52 -14.08 3.28
C VAL A 36 5.03 -14.06 4.72
N LEU A 37 3.71 -14.10 4.90
CA LEU A 37 3.04 -14.13 6.19
C LEU A 37 2.21 -15.40 6.32
N ASP A 38 2.03 -15.89 7.54
CA ASP A 38 1.08 -16.97 7.83
C ASP A 38 -0.20 -16.36 8.41
N GLY A 39 -1.29 -16.51 7.66
CA GLY A 39 -2.62 -16.07 8.02
C GLY A 39 -3.45 -17.20 8.61
N LEU A 40 -4.17 -16.90 9.68
CA LEU A 40 -5.26 -17.69 10.21
C LEU A 40 -6.58 -17.20 9.60
N THR A 41 -7.42 -18.11 9.15
CA THR A 41 -8.77 -17.82 8.66
C THR A 41 -9.79 -18.68 9.39
N LEU A 42 -10.95 -18.10 9.68
CA LEU A 42 -12.05 -18.71 10.41
C LEU A 42 -13.29 -18.61 9.52
N ARG A 43 -13.70 -19.71 8.90
CA ARG A 43 -14.78 -19.72 7.91
C ARG A 43 -15.97 -20.53 8.42
N LYS A 44 -17.16 -19.92 8.43
CA LYS A 44 -18.43 -20.64 8.60
C LYS A 44 -18.92 -21.19 7.26
N GLU A 45 -19.69 -22.29 7.26
CA GLU A 45 -20.15 -22.98 6.04
C GLU A 45 -20.87 -22.07 5.03
N ASN A 46 -21.55 -21.00 5.50
CA ASN A 46 -22.33 -20.10 4.67
C ASN A 46 -21.62 -18.77 4.32
N GLU A 47 -20.34 -18.61 4.67
CA GLU A 47 -19.59 -17.38 4.44
C GLU A 47 -18.62 -17.50 3.26
N SER A 48 -18.79 -16.64 2.26
CA SER A 48 -17.90 -16.60 1.09
C SER A 48 -16.56 -15.92 1.38
N ILE A 49 -16.49 -15.07 2.41
CA ILE A 49 -15.30 -14.29 2.78
C ILE A 49 -15.07 -14.43 4.29
N SER A 50 -13.82 -14.64 4.68
CA SER A 50 -13.36 -14.63 6.08
C SER A 50 -12.23 -13.61 6.21
N PRO A 51 -12.14 -12.85 7.32
CA PRO A 51 -10.94 -12.07 7.61
C PRO A 51 -9.73 -13.00 7.73
N THR A 52 -8.55 -12.47 7.44
CA THR A 52 -7.27 -13.17 7.59
C THR A 52 -6.46 -12.48 8.66
N ILE A 53 -6.06 -13.21 9.68
CA ILE A 53 -5.32 -12.71 10.84
C ILE A 53 -3.87 -13.20 10.74
N TYR A 54 -2.91 -12.28 10.60
CA TYR A 54 -1.50 -12.64 10.38
C TYR A 54 -0.79 -12.96 11.71
N LEU A 55 -0.34 -14.20 11.86
CA LEU A 55 0.26 -14.70 13.11
C LEU A 55 1.69 -14.22 13.36
N ASN A 56 2.35 -13.65 12.34
CA ASN A 56 3.73 -13.17 12.45
C ASN A 56 3.87 -12.04 13.50
N HIS A 57 2.88 -11.14 13.60
CA HIS A 57 2.88 -10.07 14.58
C HIS A 57 2.75 -10.63 16.00
N TYR A 58 1.74 -11.48 16.23
CA TYR A 58 1.51 -12.14 17.52
C TYR A 58 2.67 -12.99 18.01
N TYR A 59 3.43 -13.59 17.09
CA TYR A 59 4.63 -14.31 17.48
C TYR A 59 5.72 -13.38 18.04
N LYS A 60 5.86 -12.15 17.50
CA LYS A 60 6.75 -11.15 18.09
C LYS A 60 6.29 -10.78 19.50
N SER A 61 4.99 -10.55 19.69
CA SER A 61 4.42 -10.20 21.01
C SER A 61 4.61 -11.32 22.05
N TYR A 62 4.43 -12.58 21.64
CA TYR A 62 4.74 -13.75 22.45
C TYR A 62 6.20 -13.79 22.88
N LEU A 63 7.14 -13.49 21.97
CA LEU A 63 8.57 -13.45 22.30
C LEU A 63 8.92 -12.32 23.26
N THR A 64 8.12 -11.25 23.32
CA THR A 64 8.27 -10.15 24.28
C THR A 64 7.55 -10.37 25.61
N GLY A 65 6.88 -11.51 25.79
CA GLY A 65 6.34 -11.96 27.08
C GLY A 65 4.81 -12.07 27.16
N GLU A 66 4.09 -11.78 26.08
CA GLU A 66 2.64 -11.98 26.03
C GLU A 66 2.28 -13.48 26.05
N SER A 67 1.24 -13.86 26.81
CA SER A 67 0.84 -15.25 26.89
C SER A 67 0.01 -15.69 25.67
N ILE A 68 0.07 -16.98 25.34
CA ILE A 68 -0.72 -17.56 24.25
C ILE A 68 -2.23 -17.32 24.46
N ASN A 69 -2.70 -17.38 25.70
CA ASN A 69 -4.13 -17.22 26.00
C ASN A 69 -4.60 -15.77 25.78
N GLU A 70 -3.77 -14.77 26.09
CA GLU A 70 -4.05 -13.36 25.79
C GLU A 70 -4.15 -13.14 24.29
N ILE A 71 -3.16 -13.64 23.53
CA ILE A 71 -3.16 -13.58 22.06
C ILE A 71 -4.42 -14.24 21.47
N VAL A 72 -4.80 -15.42 21.96
CA VAL A 72 -6.01 -16.11 21.49
C VAL A 72 -7.27 -15.30 21.79
N ASN A 73 -7.36 -14.64 22.94
CA ASN A 73 -8.50 -13.78 23.26
C ASN A 73 -8.57 -12.58 22.32
N GLU A 74 -7.43 -11.91 22.10
CA GLU A 74 -7.36 -10.76 21.19
C GLU A 74 -7.76 -11.14 19.75
N ILE A 75 -7.24 -12.26 19.25
CA ILE A 75 -7.60 -12.78 17.93
C ILE A 75 -9.11 -13.04 17.82
N MET A 76 -9.73 -13.58 18.86
CA MET A 76 -11.17 -13.85 18.89
C MET A 76 -11.99 -12.57 18.96
N GLU A 77 -11.57 -11.58 19.74
CA GLU A 77 -12.21 -10.26 19.81
C GLU A 77 -12.19 -9.56 18.45
N LEU A 78 -11.02 -9.52 17.79
CA LEU A 78 -10.87 -8.99 16.44
C LEU A 78 -11.73 -9.73 15.42
N TYR A 79 -11.85 -11.06 15.54
CA TYR A 79 -12.72 -11.84 14.66
C TYR A 79 -14.20 -11.49 14.85
N ASP A 80 -14.67 -11.38 16.10
CA ASP A 80 -16.06 -11.07 16.41
C ASP A 80 -16.46 -9.64 15.99
N GLU A 81 -15.54 -8.69 16.09
CA GLU A 81 -15.73 -7.32 15.60
C GLU A 81 -15.85 -7.27 14.07
N ASN A 82 -14.93 -7.94 13.37
CA ASN A 82 -14.90 -7.94 11.91
C ASN A 82 -16.05 -8.75 11.29
N ASN A 83 -16.43 -9.89 11.88
CA ASN A 83 -17.45 -10.75 11.29
C ASN A 83 -18.85 -10.11 11.35
N LYS A 84 -19.14 -9.28 12.35
CA LYS A 84 -20.38 -8.46 12.40
C LYS A 84 -20.53 -7.51 11.21
N GLN A 85 -19.44 -7.23 10.50
CA GLN A 85 -19.41 -6.27 9.41
C GLN A 85 -19.43 -6.94 8.03
N MET A 86 -18.99 -8.20 7.88
CA MET A 86 -18.51 -8.86 6.65
C MET A 86 -19.53 -9.51 5.68
N ASN A 87 -20.74 -8.97 5.52
CA ASN A 87 -21.66 -9.48 4.49
C ASN A 87 -21.47 -8.74 3.14
N ILE A 88 -20.44 -9.11 2.36
CA ILE A 88 -20.22 -8.60 1.00
C ILE A 88 -20.64 -9.67 0.00
N ASP A 89 -21.68 -9.38 -0.79
CA ASP A 89 -21.96 -10.16 -2.00
C ASP A 89 -20.80 -9.95 -2.97
N THR A 90 -20.13 -11.01 -3.43
CA THR A 90 -19.03 -10.92 -4.40
C THR A 90 -19.50 -11.06 -5.84
N SER A 91 -20.79 -11.34 -6.06
CA SER A 91 -21.36 -11.55 -7.40
C SER A 91 -21.21 -10.32 -8.30
N PHE A 92 -21.22 -9.11 -7.72
CA PHE A 92 -21.02 -7.85 -8.46
C PHE A 92 -19.69 -7.82 -9.22
N PHE A 93 -18.68 -8.54 -8.73
CA PHE A 93 -17.35 -8.52 -9.33
C PHE A 93 -17.28 -9.22 -10.69
N SER A 94 -18.32 -10.02 -11.02
CA SER A 94 -18.42 -10.71 -12.31
C SER A 94 -18.91 -9.79 -13.44
N ASN A 95 -19.50 -8.63 -13.13
CA ASN A 95 -20.01 -7.69 -14.12
C ASN A 95 -19.08 -6.49 -14.28
N TYR A 96 -18.34 -6.46 -15.39
CA TYR A 96 -17.39 -5.39 -15.70
C TYR A 96 -18.02 -3.98 -15.70
N GLU A 97 -19.24 -3.84 -16.22
CA GLU A 97 -19.90 -2.53 -16.31
C GLU A 97 -20.16 -1.92 -14.93
N CYS A 98 -20.42 -2.77 -13.95
CA CYS A 98 -20.59 -2.36 -12.56
C CYS A 98 -19.25 -2.08 -11.87
N THR A 99 -18.20 -2.86 -12.17
CA THR A 99 -16.91 -2.75 -11.48
C THR A 99 -16.02 -1.64 -12.03
N LYS A 100 -16.09 -1.36 -13.34
CA LYS A 100 -15.12 -0.49 -14.03
C LYS A 100 -15.02 0.91 -13.46
N GLN A 101 -16.06 1.44 -12.82
CA GLN A 101 -16.05 2.81 -12.27
C GLN A 101 -15.16 2.99 -11.04
N ARG A 102 -14.70 1.90 -10.42
CA ARG A 102 -13.89 1.91 -9.20
C ARG A 102 -12.59 1.12 -9.33
N ILE A 103 -12.26 0.70 -10.55
CA ILE A 103 -10.93 0.17 -10.86
C ILE A 103 -9.95 1.34 -10.88
N VAL A 104 -8.90 1.26 -10.09
CA VAL A 104 -7.81 2.24 -9.96
C VAL A 104 -6.47 1.52 -10.05
N PHE A 105 -5.36 2.25 -9.98
CA PHE A 105 -4.02 1.69 -10.02
C PHE A 105 -3.17 2.12 -8.83
N LYS A 106 -2.15 1.31 -8.52
CA LYS A 106 -1.06 1.62 -7.59
C LYS A 106 0.29 1.24 -8.19
N MET A 107 1.35 1.65 -7.50
CA MET A 107 2.72 1.32 -7.85
C MET A 107 3.27 0.26 -6.90
N ILE A 108 4.02 -0.70 -7.44
CA ILE A 108 4.80 -1.66 -6.66
C ILE A 108 6.20 -1.81 -7.28
N HIS A 109 7.18 -2.26 -6.50
CA HIS A 109 8.52 -2.52 -7.02
C HIS A 109 8.49 -3.67 -8.04
N TYR A 110 9.02 -3.48 -9.25
CA TYR A 110 8.92 -4.48 -10.32
C TYR A 110 9.65 -5.78 -9.96
N GLU A 111 10.95 -5.68 -9.67
CA GLU A 111 11.80 -6.85 -9.42
C GLU A 111 11.38 -7.65 -8.18
N LYS A 112 11.03 -6.98 -7.08
CA LYS A 112 10.59 -7.62 -5.83
C LYS A 112 9.21 -8.27 -5.90
N ASN A 113 8.48 -8.11 -7.00
CA ASN A 113 7.13 -8.64 -7.17
C ASN A 113 6.96 -9.51 -8.42
N LYS A 114 8.05 -9.99 -9.04
CA LYS A 114 8.00 -10.78 -10.27
C LYS A 114 7.01 -11.95 -10.22
N ILE A 115 7.00 -12.70 -9.11
CA ILE A 115 6.09 -13.84 -8.91
C ILE A 115 4.63 -13.39 -8.92
N LEU A 116 4.31 -12.26 -8.28
CA LEU A 116 2.96 -11.70 -8.28
C LEU A 116 2.58 -11.20 -9.69
N LEU A 117 3.50 -10.48 -10.34
CA LEU A 117 3.31 -9.88 -11.66
C LEU A 117 3.00 -10.90 -12.77
N ASP A 118 3.38 -12.17 -12.61
CA ASP A 118 3.00 -13.26 -13.53
C ASP A 118 1.48 -13.53 -13.53
N SER A 119 0.79 -13.20 -12.43
CA SER A 119 -0.64 -13.50 -12.24
C SER A 119 -1.56 -12.28 -12.37
N ILE A 120 -1.01 -11.07 -12.48
CA ILE A 120 -1.78 -9.82 -12.53
C ILE A 120 -1.42 -8.96 -13.75
N PRO A 121 -2.39 -8.22 -14.30
CA PRO A 121 -2.10 -7.24 -15.34
C PRO A 121 -1.25 -6.10 -14.79
N HIS A 122 -0.20 -5.74 -15.53
CA HIS A 122 0.73 -4.69 -15.12
C HIS A 122 1.36 -3.96 -16.30
N ILE A 123 1.87 -2.76 -16.03
CA ILE A 123 2.69 -1.98 -16.95
C ILE A 123 4.01 -1.66 -16.26
N LYS A 124 5.13 -1.99 -16.91
CA LYS A 124 6.45 -1.63 -16.40
C LYS A 124 6.67 -0.13 -16.50
N PHE A 125 7.14 0.49 -15.42
CA PHE A 125 7.46 1.91 -15.34
C PHE A 125 8.75 2.09 -14.55
N LEU A 126 9.84 2.45 -15.22
CA LEU A 126 11.19 2.48 -14.61
C LEU A 126 11.50 1.14 -13.90
N ASP A 127 11.87 1.17 -12.63
CA ASP A 127 12.07 0.02 -11.73
C ASP A 127 10.78 -0.43 -10.99
N LEU A 128 9.64 0.17 -11.32
CA LEU A 128 8.32 -0.12 -10.76
C LEU A 128 7.38 -0.80 -11.76
N ALA A 129 6.24 -1.25 -11.24
CA ALA A 129 5.10 -1.73 -12.01
C ALA A 129 3.83 -1.00 -11.57
N ILE A 130 3.06 -0.54 -12.56
CA ILE A 130 1.67 -0.09 -12.37
C ILE A 130 0.80 -1.34 -12.32
N VAL A 131 0.03 -1.52 -11.24
CA VAL A 131 -0.89 -2.64 -11.05
C VAL A 131 -2.28 -2.15 -10.68
N PHE A 132 -3.30 -2.97 -10.95
CA PHE A 132 -4.70 -2.54 -10.87
C PHE A 132 -5.44 -3.18 -9.70
N TYR A 133 -6.31 -2.41 -9.07
CA TYR A 133 -7.15 -2.87 -7.97
C TYR A 133 -8.52 -2.19 -8.00
N TYR A 134 -9.51 -2.82 -7.39
CA TYR A 134 -10.84 -2.26 -7.19
C TYR A 134 -10.95 -1.66 -5.79
N LEU A 135 -11.44 -0.43 -5.70
CA LEU A 135 -11.77 0.24 -4.44
C LEU A 135 -13.15 -0.23 -3.96
N VAL A 136 -13.17 -0.96 -2.85
CA VAL A 136 -14.40 -1.37 -2.20
C VAL A 136 -14.92 -0.18 -1.39
N HIS A 137 -16.10 0.32 -1.75
CA HIS A 137 -16.75 1.37 -0.98
C HIS A 137 -17.66 0.74 0.06
N SER A 138 -17.31 0.93 1.33
CA SER A 138 -18.14 0.55 2.45
C SER A 138 -17.82 1.42 3.64
N GLU A 139 -18.85 2.00 4.24
CA GLU A 139 -18.74 2.69 5.54
C GLU A 139 -18.23 1.77 6.64
N LYS A 140 -18.37 0.44 6.48
CA LYS A 140 -17.93 -0.57 7.45
C LYS A 140 -16.50 -1.04 7.24
N PHE A 141 -16.00 -1.09 6.01
CA PHE A 141 -14.68 -1.71 5.71
C PHE A 141 -13.56 -0.70 5.42
N GLY A 142 -13.82 0.60 5.56
CA GLY A 142 -12.84 1.65 5.27
C GLY A 142 -12.22 1.49 3.88
N ASN A 143 -10.88 1.48 3.83
CA ASN A 143 -10.06 1.42 2.62
C ASN A 143 -9.86 -0.01 2.06
N ALA A 144 -10.91 -0.83 2.03
CA ALA A 144 -10.82 -2.19 1.50
C ALA A 144 -10.58 -2.20 -0.03
N THR A 145 -9.74 -3.14 -0.49
CA THR A 145 -9.35 -3.24 -1.90
C THR A 145 -9.33 -4.68 -2.38
N ILE A 146 -9.58 -4.88 -3.68
CA ILE A 146 -9.47 -6.18 -4.34
C ILE A 146 -8.43 -6.05 -5.45
N LEU A 147 -7.33 -6.80 -5.36
CA LEU A 147 -6.32 -6.86 -6.41
C LEU A 147 -6.92 -7.50 -7.66
N ILE A 148 -6.65 -6.93 -8.83
CA ILE A 148 -7.15 -7.46 -10.09
C ILE A 148 -6.14 -8.46 -10.64
N TYR A 149 -6.61 -9.67 -10.94
CA TYR A 149 -5.82 -10.76 -11.53
C TYR A 149 -6.13 -10.91 -13.03
N ASN A 150 -5.25 -11.59 -13.76
CA ASN A 150 -5.47 -11.90 -15.18
C ASN A 150 -6.78 -12.67 -15.40
N SER A 151 -7.15 -13.55 -14.47
CA SER A 151 -8.44 -14.27 -14.49
C SER A 151 -9.66 -13.34 -14.40
N HIS A 152 -9.55 -12.18 -13.73
CA HIS A 152 -10.63 -11.20 -13.71
C HIS A 152 -10.78 -10.52 -15.09
N LEU A 153 -9.67 -10.25 -15.78
CA LEU A 153 -9.72 -9.71 -17.15
C LEU A 153 -10.38 -10.69 -18.11
N GLU A 154 -10.09 -11.99 -17.97
CA GLU A 154 -10.72 -13.06 -18.76
C GLU A 154 -12.23 -13.10 -18.53
N ILE A 155 -12.68 -13.02 -17.28
CA ILE A 155 -14.12 -12.97 -16.92
C ILE A 155 -14.79 -11.74 -17.52
N TRP A 156 -14.12 -10.59 -17.48
CA TRP A 156 -14.65 -9.32 -18.00
C TRP A 156 -14.56 -9.20 -19.53
N GLY A 157 -13.76 -10.05 -20.18
CA GLY A 157 -13.53 -9.99 -21.62
C GLY A 157 -12.75 -8.75 -22.07
N ILE A 158 -11.89 -8.19 -21.21
CA ILE A 158 -11.12 -6.96 -21.50
C ILE A 158 -9.60 -7.23 -21.56
N GLY A 159 -8.87 -6.33 -22.19
CA GLY A 159 -7.40 -6.39 -22.28
C GLY A 159 -6.67 -5.40 -21.36
N SER A 160 -5.35 -5.57 -21.24
CA SER A 160 -4.47 -4.72 -20.40
C SER A 160 -4.51 -3.23 -20.77
N TYR A 161 -4.71 -2.90 -22.06
CA TYR A 161 -4.83 -1.51 -22.50
C TYR A 161 -6.11 -0.85 -21.96
N GLU A 162 -7.24 -1.57 -22.03
CA GLU A 162 -8.54 -1.04 -21.60
C GLU A 162 -8.59 -0.81 -20.09
N ILE A 163 -8.12 -1.79 -19.29
CA ILE A 163 -8.04 -1.62 -17.84
C ILE A 163 -7.14 -0.44 -17.46
N PHE A 164 -6.03 -0.23 -18.18
CA PHE A 164 -5.16 0.90 -17.92
C PHE A 164 -5.85 2.25 -18.17
N GLN A 165 -6.59 2.39 -19.29
CA GLN A 165 -7.31 3.64 -19.58
C GLN A 165 -8.37 3.94 -18.51
N VAL A 166 -9.14 2.93 -18.12
CA VAL A 166 -10.17 3.05 -17.08
C VAL A 166 -9.55 3.40 -15.74
N ALA A 167 -8.52 2.67 -15.32
CA ALA A 167 -7.81 2.94 -14.08
C ALA A 167 -7.20 4.33 -14.07
N LYS A 168 -6.58 4.76 -15.18
CA LYS A 168 -5.96 6.09 -15.29
C LYS A 168 -6.96 7.22 -14.99
N ALA A 169 -8.15 7.16 -15.61
CA ALA A 169 -9.19 8.16 -15.38
C ALA A 169 -9.77 8.09 -13.95
N ASN A 170 -9.95 6.88 -13.42
CA ASN A 170 -10.56 6.68 -12.12
C ASN A 170 -9.64 7.04 -10.95
N THR A 171 -8.34 6.70 -11.01
CA THR A 171 -7.43 6.88 -9.87
C THR A 171 -7.36 8.35 -9.49
N GLN A 172 -7.17 9.27 -10.45
CA GLN A 172 -7.13 10.71 -10.16
C GLN A 172 -8.48 11.25 -9.66
N ARG A 173 -9.60 10.75 -10.20
CA ARG A 173 -10.96 11.17 -9.82
C ARG A 173 -11.35 10.70 -8.41
N LEU A 174 -11.01 9.45 -8.06
CA LEU A 174 -11.41 8.81 -6.81
C LEU A 174 -10.40 9.03 -5.68
N LEU A 175 -9.13 9.21 -6.02
CA LEU A 175 -8.02 9.41 -5.10
C LEU A 175 -7.27 10.69 -5.48
N PRO A 176 -7.91 11.88 -5.35
CA PRO A 176 -7.30 13.14 -5.73
C PRO A 176 -6.00 13.37 -4.95
N HIS A 177 -4.99 13.92 -5.63
CA HIS A 177 -3.69 14.17 -5.04
C HIS A 177 -3.75 15.28 -3.97
N LYS A 178 -2.81 15.25 -3.03
CA LYS A 178 -2.50 16.31 -2.06
C LYS A 178 -0.99 16.50 -2.07
N VAL A 179 -0.55 17.75 -2.20
CA VAL A 179 0.85 18.14 -2.01
C VAL A 179 0.91 19.10 -0.84
N SER A 180 1.77 18.79 0.14
CA SER A 180 1.96 19.62 1.33
C SER A 180 3.43 19.69 1.68
N ARG A 181 3.86 20.82 2.25
CA ARG A 181 5.19 20.91 2.84
C ARG A 181 5.27 19.98 4.04
N ILE A 182 6.43 19.36 4.26
CA ILE A 182 6.59 18.44 5.38
C ILE A 182 6.40 19.18 6.72
N GLU A 183 6.84 20.43 6.80
CA GLU A 183 6.73 21.28 7.99
C GLU A 183 5.26 21.57 8.33
N ASP A 184 4.41 21.75 7.32
CA ASP A 184 2.97 21.98 7.53
C ASP A 184 2.28 20.71 8.05
N ILE A 185 2.68 19.53 7.57
CA ILE A 185 2.16 18.25 8.06
C ILE A 185 2.55 18.05 9.53
N LEU A 186 3.80 18.35 9.89
CA LEU A 186 4.26 18.23 11.28
C LEU A 186 3.52 19.19 12.21
N LYS A 187 3.23 20.41 11.77
CA LYS A 187 2.42 21.38 12.54
C LYS A 187 0.98 20.93 12.75
N GLU A 188 0.39 20.19 11.79
CA GLU A 188 -0.95 19.61 11.93
C GLU A 188 -0.98 18.46 12.97
N GLU A 189 0.15 17.79 13.21
CA GLU A 189 0.26 16.66 14.14
C GLU A 189 0.73 17.05 15.56
N LEU A 190 1.35 18.22 15.71
CA LEU A 190 1.85 18.75 16.99
C LEU A 190 0.93 19.82 17.58
N GLU A 191 0.94 19.95 18.91
CA GLU A 191 0.27 21.07 19.59
C GLU A 191 0.98 22.40 19.27
N GLU A 192 0.23 23.50 19.24
CA GLU A 192 0.73 24.83 18.81
C GLU A 192 1.99 25.28 19.57
N GLU A 193 2.14 24.88 20.83
CA GLU A 193 3.30 25.25 21.66
C GLU A 193 4.64 24.64 21.18
N TYR A 194 4.60 23.57 20.36
CA TYR A 194 5.78 22.91 19.81
C TYR A 194 6.12 23.37 18.38
N TRP A 195 5.36 24.29 17.80
CA TRP A 195 5.61 24.74 16.43
C TRP A 195 6.95 25.44 16.24
N ASP A 196 7.44 26.13 17.28
CA ASP A 196 8.74 26.80 17.26
C ASP A 196 9.92 25.81 17.33
N GLU A 197 9.66 24.54 17.66
CA GLU A 197 10.67 23.46 17.67
C GLU A 197 10.87 22.81 16.29
N ILE A 198 9.97 23.08 15.33
CA ILE A 198 10.11 22.59 13.95
C ILE A 198 11.13 23.46 13.23
N GLU A 199 12.37 22.97 13.14
CA GLU A 199 13.40 23.60 12.32
C GLU A 199 13.00 23.54 10.84
N GLU A 200 12.91 24.70 10.19
CA GLU A 200 12.83 24.75 8.73
C GLU A 200 14.16 24.24 8.15
N GLY A 201 14.12 23.10 7.48
CA GLY A 201 15.30 22.53 6.85
C GLY A 201 15.83 23.41 5.72
N ASP A 202 17.15 23.37 5.49
CA ASP A 202 17.81 24.11 4.41
C ASP A 202 17.32 23.73 2.99
N ILE A 203 16.69 22.55 2.87
CA ILE A 203 16.16 22.02 1.61
C ILE A 203 14.63 21.86 1.77
N PRO A 204 13.82 22.58 0.97
CA PRO A 204 12.37 22.45 1.05
C PRO A 204 11.93 21.06 0.59
N MET A 205 11.13 20.39 1.42
CA MET A 205 10.61 19.05 1.16
C MET A 205 9.08 19.06 1.14
N TYR A 206 8.51 18.35 0.17
CA TYR A 206 7.07 18.26 -0.01
C TYR A 206 6.65 16.81 -0.07
N VAL A 207 5.50 16.48 0.52
CA VAL A 207 4.89 15.16 0.44
C VAL A 207 3.80 15.18 -0.62
N LEU A 208 3.94 14.33 -1.65
CA LEU A 208 2.90 14.04 -2.62
C LEU A 208 2.22 12.72 -2.25
N THR A 209 0.93 12.79 -1.96
CA THR A 209 0.07 11.63 -1.65
C THR A 209 -1.34 11.86 -2.22
N ASN A 210 -2.32 11.02 -1.86
CA ASN A 210 -3.74 11.28 -2.10
C ASN A 210 -4.50 11.54 -0.79
N HIS A 211 -5.71 12.08 -0.90
CA HIS A 211 -6.54 12.43 0.26
C HIS A 211 -6.89 11.23 1.17
N SER A 212 -6.83 10.01 0.65
CA SER A 212 -7.06 8.79 1.43
C SER A 212 -5.78 8.22 2.05
N LYS A 213 -4.60 8.81 1.78
CA LYS A 213 -3.25 8.33 2.14
C LYS A 213 -3.01 6.85 1.76
N LEU A 214 -3.72 6.35 0.76
CA LEU A 214 -3.71 4.94 0.34
C LEU A 214 -3.07 4.79 -1.02
N ASN A 215 -1.92 4.13 -1.11
CA ASN A 215 -1.17 3.96 -2.37
C ASN A 215 -0.87 5.30 -3.10
N GLY A 216 -0.67 6.38 -2.34
CA GLY A 216 -0.57 7.76 -2.86
C GLY A 216 0.68 8.03 -3.70
N ALA A 217 1.70 7.17 -3.66
CA ALA A 217 2.85 7.29 -4.57
C ALA A 217 2.43 7.20 -6.05
N ALA A 218 1.29 6.59 -6.35
CA ALA A 218 0.69 6.60 -7.68
C ALA A 218 0.44 8.02 -8.26
N CYS A 219 0.32 9.04 -7.39
CA CYS A 219 0.08 10.42 -7.80
C CYS A 219 1.20 11.00 -8.67
N MET A 220 2.42 10.44 -8.66
CA MET A 220 3.48 10.88 -9.59
C MET A 220 3.14 10.63 -11.07
N LEU A 221 2.20 9.72 -11.35
CA LEU A 221 1.73 9.41 -12.70
C LEU A 221 0.47 10.17 -13.09
N TYR A 222 -0.06 11.00 -12.19
CA TYR A 222 -1.27 11.76 -12.49
C TYR A 222 -0.95 12.83 -13.53
N PRO A 223 -1.79 12.97 -14.57
CA PRO A 223 -1.64 14.03 -15.55
C PRO A 223 -1.46 15.40 -14.89
N GLU A 224 -0.49 16.16 -15.40
CA GLU A 224 -0.17 17.54 -15.02
C GLU A 224 0.31 17.77 -13.57
N VAL A 225 0.23 16.80 -12.64
CA VAL A 225 0.58 17.05 -11.22
C VAL A 225 2.04 17.49 -11.03
N LEU A 226 3.00 16.72 -11.54
CA LEU A 226 4.43 17.08 -11.41
C LEU A 226 4.76 18.34 -12.22
N LYS A 227 4.09 18.54 -13.35
CA LYS A 227 4.29 19.67 -14.27
C LYS A 227 3.79 20.99 -13.69
N GLU A 228 2.60 21.00 -13.11
CA GLU A 228 2.05 22.16 -12.42
C GLU A 228 2.92 22.49 -11.21
N PHE A 229 3.29 21.49 -10.42
CA PHE A 229 4.17 21.69 -9.26
C PHE A 229 5.54 22.24 -9.67
N SER A 230 6.20 21.65 -10.68
CA SER A 230 7.50 22.11 -11.17
C SER A 230 7.45 23.53 -11.72
N ARG A 231 6.35 23.92 -12.38
CA ARG A 231 6.10 25.30 -12.83
C ARG A 231 5.94 26.28 -11.68
N THR A 232 5.25 25.87 -10.61
CA THR A 232 5.08 26.70 -9.41
C THR A 232 6.42 26.96 -8.72
N VAL A 233 7.29 25.95 -8.61
CA VAL A 233 8.62 26.13 -8.00
C VAL A 233 9.69 26.64 -8.97
N GLY A 234 9.44 26.58 -10.28
CA GLY A 234 10.32 27.10 -11.32
C GLY A 234 11.59 26.28 -11.58
N CYS A 235 11.57 24.97 -11.32
CA CYS A 235 12.72 24.10 -11.56
C CYS A 235 12.33 22.63 -11.76
N ASP A 236 13.29 21.81 -12.21
CA ASP A 236 13.22 20.36 -12.17
C ASP A 236 13.05 19.85 -10.73
N LEU A 237 12.59 18.60 -10.59
CA LEU A 237 12.30 18.01 -9.28
C LEU A 237 13.09 16.73 -9.08
N TYR A 238 13.51 16.45 -7.85
CA TYR A 238 13.83 15.09 -7.41
C TYR A 238 12.63 14.48 -6.69
N LEU A 239 12.40 13.19 -6.92
CA LEU A 239 11.35 12.41 -6.27
C LEU A 239 11.99 11.22 -5.55
N LEU A 240 11.60 11.00 -4.30
CA LEU A 240 12.07 9.93 -3.43
C LEU A 240 10.90 8.96 -3.14
N PRO A 241 10.73 7.92 -3.97
CA PRO A 241 9.66 6.94 -3.86
C PRO A 241 9.99 5.84 -2.82
N SER A 242 10.20 6.22 -1.56
CA SER A 242 10.52 5.27 -0.49
C SER A 242 9.33 4.40 -0.09
N SER A 243 8.10 4.93 -0.12
CA SER A 243 6.87 4.23 0.30
C SER A 243 5.86 4.09 -0.85
N VAL A 244 5.00 3.08 -0.80
CA VAL A 244 3.84 2.97 -1.71
C VAL A 244 2.79 4.04 -1.43
N HIS A 245 2.78 4.64 -0.23
CA HIS A 245 1.73 5.55 0.23
C HIS A 245 1.96 7.01 -0.16
N GLU A 246 3.20 7.41 -0.44
CA GLU A 246 3.56 8.80 -0.70
C GLU A 246 4.96 8.92 -1.31
N ILE A 247 5.25 10.09 -1.86
CA ILE A 247 6.56 10.43 -2.43
C ILE A 247 7.01 11.76 -1.85
N ILE A 248 8.28 11.83 -1.46
CA ILE A 248 8.91 13.11 -1.13
C ILE A 248 9.40 13.77 -2.42
N ILE A 249 8.99 15.02 -2.63
CA ILE A 249 9.43 15.88 -3.72
C ILE A 249 10.42 16.91 -3.17
N ILE A 250 11.53 17.07 -3.87
CA ILE A 250 12.57 18.05 -3.54
C ILE A 250 12.84 18.90 -4.80
N PRO A 251 12.63 20.22 -4.77
CA PRO A 251 13.04 21.12 -5.85
C PRO A 251 14.54 21.01 -6.12
N LYS A 252 14.94 20.83 -7.39
CA LYS A 252 16.34 20.64 -7.77
C LYS A 252 17.11 21.94 -7.56
N SER A 253 18.19 21.85 -6.78
CA SER A 253 19.10 22.98 -6.54
C SER A 253 20.55 22.56 -6.75
N HIS A 254 21.45 23.51 -6.98
CA HIS A 254 22.89 23.24 -7.09
C HIS A 254 23.51 22.65 -5.80
N LYS A 255 22.82 22.76 -4.65
CA LYS A 255 23.28 22.20 -3.39
C LYS A 255 22.92 20.71 -3.24
N THR A 256 21.95 20.23 -4.00
CA THR A 256 21.36 18.89 -3.82
C THR A 256 22.11 17.85 -4.65
N LYS A 257 22.84 16.93 -3.99
CA LYS A 257 23.51 15.82 -4.68
C LYS A 257 22.65 14.57 -4.69
N VAL A 258 22.58 13.91 -5.86
CA VAL A 258 21.85 12.65 -6.03
C VAL A 258 22.36 11.56 -5.07
N SER A 259 23.66 11.51 -4.78
CA SER A 259 24.25 10.56 -3.83
C SER A 259 23.74 10.74 -2.40
N GLU A 260 23.52 11.98 -1.97
CA GLU A 260 22.99 12.30 -0.64
C GLU A 260 21.51 11.92 -0.56
N LEU A 261 20.74 12.21 -1.61
CA LEU A 261 19.34 11.78 -1.70
C LEU A 261 19.17 10.26 -1.71
N LYS A 262 20.05 9.53 -2.43
CA LYS A 262 20.06 8.06 -2.41
C LYS A 262 20.35 7.52 -1.02
N ALA A 263 21.26 8.15 -0.27
CA ALA A 263 21.55 7.78 1.11
C ALA A 263 20.31 7.98 2.00
N MET A 264 19.60 9.11 1.86
CA MET A 264 18.34 9.36 2.58
C MET A 264 17.28 8.29 2.27
N VAL A 265 17.04 7.99 0.99
CA VAL A 265 16.07 6.95 0.58
C VAL A 265 16.43 5.60 1.22
N LYS A 266 17.71 5.23 1.18
CA LYS A 266 18.18 3.98 1.77
C LYS A 266 17.93 3.95 3.28
N GLU A 267 18.29 5.01 4.00
CA GLU A 267 18.10 5.13 5.44
C GLU A 267 16.62 5.04 5.83
N THR A 268 15.75 5.78 5.13
CA THR A 268 14.29 5.72 5.33
C THR A 268 13.76 4.31 5.12
N ASN A 269 14.14 3.66 4.01
CA ASN A 269 13.68 2.30 3.70
C ASN A 269 14.17 1.25 4.71
N GLU A 270 15.37 1.41 5.28
CA GLU A 270 15.95 0.42 6.18
C GLU A 270 15.43 0.56 7.62
N ASN A 271 15.02 1.76 8.04
CA ASN A 271 14.69 2.05 9.44
C ASN A 271 13.25 2.49 9.69
N HIS A 272 12.53 3.00 8.69
CA HIS A 272 11.24 3.68 8.89
C HIS A 272 10.09 3.15 8.02
N VAL A 273 10.34 2.23 7.10
CA VAL A 273 9.32 1.71 6.18
C VAL A 273 9.27 0.19 6.28
N GLU A 274 8.05 -0.35 6.44
CA GLU A 274 7.85 -1.80 6.46
C GLU A 274 8.23 -2.42 5.12
N LYS A 275 8.71 -3.67 5.15
CA LYS A 275 9.30 -4.31 3.96
C LYS A 275 8.33 -4.40 2.80
N GLU A 276 7.04 -4.63 3.08
CA GLU A 276 5.94 -4.67 2.13
C GLU A 276 5.48 -3.28 1.65
N GLU A 277 5.91 -2.19 2.28
CA GLU A 277 5.54 -0.82 1.92
C GLU A 277 6.65 -0.09 1.14
N ILE A 278 7.88 -0.60 1.17
CA ILE A 278 9.00 -0.03 0.40
C ILE A 278 8.66 -0.02 -1.09
N LEU A 279 8.76 1.14 -1.74
CA LEU A 279 8.46 1.26 -3.17
C LEU A 279 9.73 1.17 -4.04
N SER A 280 10.78 1.97 -3.77
CA SER A 280 12.07 1.88 -4.46
C SER A 280 13.23 2.44 -3.61
N TYR A 281 14.45 2.03 -3.97
CA TYR A 281 15.71 2.59 -3.45
C TYR A 281 16.33 3.62 -4.40
N SER A 282 15.69 3.87 -5.54
CA SER A 282 16.13 4.82 -6.55
C SER A 282 15.67 6.24 -6.20
N VAL A 283 16.40 7.22 -6.70
CA VAL A 283 15.94 8.62 -6.77
C VAL A 283 15.50 8.88 -8.19
N TYR A 284 14.34 9.50 -8.38
CA TYR A 284 13.89 9.92 -9.70
C TYR A 284 14.10 11.42 -9.87
N GLU A 285 14.18 11.85 -11.12
CA GLU A 285 14.14 13.26 -11.48
C GLU A 285 13.04 13.52 -12.53
N TYR A 286 12.30 14.60 -12.32
CA TYR A 286 11.33 15.12 -13.27
C TYR A 286 11.94 16.34 -13.96
N LEU A 287 12.05 16.26 -15.28
CA LEU A 287 12.59 17.30 -16.15
C LEU A 287 11.44 18.18 -16.65
N GLN A 288 11.42 19.44 -16.21
CA GLN A 288 10.31 20.37 -16.47
C GLN A 288 10.10 20.63 -17.96
N GLU A 289 11.18 20.89 -18.69
CA GLU A 289 11.15 21.23 -20.12
C GLU A 289 10.69 20.04 -20.99
N GLU A 290 11.01 18.82 -20.56
CA GLU A 290 10.73 17.60 -21.33
C GLU A 290 9.41 16.92 -20.93
N ASP A 291 8.76 17.38 -19.86
CA ASP A 291 7.59 16.71 -19.25
C ASP A 291 7.85 15.21 -19.03
N ARG A 292 9.02 14.91 -18.44
CA ARG A 292 9.56 13.54 -18.39
C ARG A 292 10.12 13.18 -17.01
N LEU A 293 9.70 12.04 -16.49
CA LEU A 293 10.27 11.41 -15.30
C LEU A 293 11.28 10.33 -15.69
N GLN A 294 12.45 10.34 -15.05
CA GLN A 294 13.50 9.35 -15.24
C GLN A 294 14.20 9.00 -13.91
N ILE A 295 14.95 7.91 -13.87
CA ILE A 295 15.82 7.62 -12.72
C ILE A 295 16.99 8.60 -12.77
N ALA A 296 17.25 9.28 -11.65
CA ALA A 296 18.36 10.23 -11.53
C ALA A 296 19.69 9.48 -11.61
N VAL A 297 20.57 9.98 -12.47
CA VAL A 297 21.94 9.49 -12.64
C VAL A 297 22.90 10.43 -11.90
N GLU A 298 24.04 9.92 -11.44
CA GLU A 298 25.11 10.73 -10.86
C GLU A 298 25.88 11.53 -11.92
#